data_AF-A0A448PLP0-F1
#
_entry.id   AF-A0A448PLP0-F1
#
_cell.length_a   1.000
_cell.length_b   1.000
_cell.length_c   1.000
_cell.angle_alpha   90.00
_cell.angle_beta   90.00
_cell.angle_gamma   90.00
#
_symmetry.space_group_name_H-M   'P 1'
#
loop_
_entity.id
_entity.type
_entity.pdbx_description
1 polymer ?
#
loop_
_entity_poly.entity_id
_entity_poly.type
_entity_poly.pdbx_seq_one_letter_code
_entity_poly.pdbx_strand_id
1 'polypeptide(L)' 'MVLGLTAQQVSERAGITRDTLRKIESGNPNVSFNSVAQVLRALGILDQLVDAVDPLSSDIGRLRAGRLTRKRAR' A
#
# COMPACT_ATOMS: atom_id res chain seq x y z
N MET A 1 -9.74 -13.67 -9.14
CA MET A 1 -9.39 -12.34 -9.69
C MET A 1 -10.18 -11.30 -8.92
N VAL A 2 -9.48 -10.35 -8.30
CA VAL A 2 -10.08 -9.25 -7.53
C VAL A 2 -10.60 -8.21 -8.54
N LEU A 3 -11.85 -7.75 -8.37
CA LEU A 3 -12.47 -6.66 -9.14
C LEU A 3 -12.67 -6.90 -10.66
N GLY A 4 -12.66 -8.16 -11.14
CA GLY A 4 -12.91 -8.48 -12.55
C GLY A 4 -11.79 -8.10 -13.52
N LEU A 5 -10.62 -7.68 -13.02
CA LEU A 5 -9.43 -7.39 -13.83
C LEU A 5 -8.57 -8.63 -13.99
N THR A 6 -7.98 -8.79 -15.18
CA THR A 6 -6.95 -9.79 -15.42
C THR A 6 -5.65 -9.39 -14.74
N ALA A 7 -4.82 -10.38 -14.37
CA ALA A 7 -3.49 -10.12 -13.82
C ALA A 7 -2.62 -9.27 -14.78
N GLN A 8 -2.82 -9.40 -16.09
CA GLN A 8 -2.14 -8.57 -17.11
C GLN A 8 -2.53 -7.10 -16.98
N GLN A 9 -3.82 -6.80 -16.94
CA GLN A 9 -4.33 -5.43 -16.81
C GLN A 9 -3.88 -4.76 -15.51
N VAL A 10 -3.88 -5.51 -14.39
CA VAL A 10 -3.38 -4.98 -13.12
C VAL A 10 -1.88 -4.68 -13.21
N SER A 11 -1.10 -5.59 -13.80
CA SER A 11 0.35 -5.41 -13.98
C SER A 11 0.67 -4.18 -14.83
N GLU A 12 -0.04 -4.00 -15.95
CA GLU A 12 0.09 -2.83 -16.84
C GLU A 12 -0.28 -1.53 -16.13
N ARG A 13 -1.43 -1.48 -15.46
CA ARG A 13 -1.88 -0.28 -14.72
C ARG A 13 -0.95 0.07 -13.56
N ALA A 14 -0.35 -0.93 -12.93
CA ALA A 14 0.58 -0.76 -11.82
C ALA A 14 2.04 -0.58 -12.28
N GLY A 15 2.33 -0.61 -13.59
CA GLY A 15 3.70 -0.43 -14.11
C GLY A 15 4.69 -1.51 -13.63
N ILE A 16 4.23 -2.73 -13.37
CA ILE A 16 5.06 -3.85 -12.89
C ILE A 16 4.97 -5.06 -13.81
N THR A 17 5.89 -6.00 -13.65
CA THR A 17 5.80 -7.29 -14.34
C THR A 17 4.76 -8.20 -13.69
N ARG A 18 4.20 -9.13 -14.47
CA ARG A 18 3.32 -10.19 -13.95
C ARG A 18 4.00 -11.06 -12.89
N ASP A 19 5.31 -11.27 -13.02
CA ASP A 19 6.09 -12.02 -12.02
C ASP A 19 6.14 -11.27 -10.68
N THR A 20 6.34 -9.95 -10.71
CA THR A 20 6.24 -9.09 -9.53
C THR A 20 4.85 -9.15 -8.92
N LEU A 21 3.78 -9.07 -9.73
CA LEU A 21 2.41 -9.19 -9.24
C LEU A 21 2.16 -10.54 -8.57
N ARG A 22 2.61 -11.65 -9.17
CA ARG A 22 2.51 -13.00 -8.59
C ARG A 22 3.25 -13.11 -7.27
N LYS A 23 4.44 -12.52 -7.15
CA LYS A 23 5.22 -12.47 -5.90
C LYS A 23 4.48 -11.70 -4.81
N ILE A 24 3.77 -10.63 -5.17
CA ILE A 24 2.89 -9.89 -4.24
C ILE A 24 1.75 -10.78 -3.77
N GLU A 25 1.05 -11.45 -4.70
CA GLU A 25 -0.07 -12.35 -4.40
C GLU A 25 0.36 -13.54 -3.53
N SER A 26 1.58 -14.04 -3.71
CA SER A 26 2.14 -15.12 -2.89
C SER A 26 2.70 -14.66 -1.54
N GLY A 27 2.64 -13.36 -1.23
CA GLY A 27 3.16 -12.80 0.03
C GLY A 27 4.69 -12.81 0.14
N ASN A 28 5.42 -12.72 -0.97
CA ASN A 28 6.88 -12.74 -0.95
C ASN A 28 7.43 -11.48 -0.25
N PRO A 29 8.22 -11.62 0.84
CA PRO A 29 8.70 -10.48 1.63
C PRO A 29 9.77 -9.63 0.93
N ASN A 30 10.38 -10.15 -0.15
CA ASN A 30 11.43 -9.44 -0.90
C ASN A 30 10.87 -8.44 -1.93
N VAL A 31 9.54 -8.34 -2.05
CA VAL A 31 8.94 -7.34 -2.95
C VAL A 31 8.98 -5.97 -2.31
N SER A 32 9.38 -4.96 -3.09
CA SER A 32 9.38 -3.59 -2.60
C SER A 32 7.98 -3.13 -2.22
N PHE A 33 7.85 -2.42 -1.10
CA PHE A 33 6.58 -1.83 -0.68
C PHE A 33 6.01 -0.85 -1.73
N ASN A 34 6.89 -0.19 -2.51
CA ASN A 34 6.48 0.66 -3.62
C ASN A 34 5.66 -0.12 -4.67
N SER A 35 6.07 -1.34 -5.00
CA SER A 35 5.32 -2.19 -5.94
C SER A 35 3.93 -2.54 -5.41
N VAL A 36 3.81 -2.80 -4.10
CA VAL A 36 2.51 -3.03 -3.44
C VAL A 36 1.64 -1.78 -3.52
N ALA A 37 2.19 -0.60 -3.20
CA ALA A 37 1.46 0.67 -3.28
C ALA A 37 0.99 0.99 -4.71
N GLN A 38 1.78 0.66 -5.74
CA GLN A 38 1.38 0.82 -7.14
C GLN A 38 0.23 -0.10 -7.54
N VAL A 39 0.20 -1.34 -7.07
CA VAL A 39 -0.94 -2.25 -7.27
C VAL A 39 -2.19 -1.70 -6.59
N LEU A 40 -2.08 -1.24 -5.34
CA LEU A 40 -3.21 -0.64 -4.62
C LEU A 40 -3.76 0.61 -5.34
N ARG A 41 -2.87 1.44 -5.90
CA ARG A 41 -3.24 2.58 -6.75
C ARG A 41 -3.97 2.12 -8.01
N ALA A 42 -3.44 1.11 -8.71
CA ALA A 42 -4.04 0.57 -9.93
C ALA A 42 -5.44 0.00 -9.68
N LEU A 43 -5.69 -0.53 -8.48
CA LEU A 43 -7.00 -1.03 -8.03
C LEU A 43 -7.93 0.07 -7.46
N GLY A 44 -7.43 1.30 -7.28
CA GLY A 44 -8.22 2.42 -6.77
C GLY A 44 -8.51 2.39 -5.27
N ILE A 45 -7.75 1.61 -4.49
CA ILE A 45 -7.94 1.45 -3.04
C ILE A 45 -6.82 2.08 -2.21
N LEU A 46 -5.86 2.75 -2.86
CA LEU A 46 -4.74 3.38 -2.16
C LEU A 46 -5.22 4.43 -1.14
N ASP A 47 -6.17 5.28 -1.52
CA ASP A 47 -6.65 6.35 -0.64
C ASP A 47 -7.38 5.78 0.59
N GLN A 48 -8.19 4.73 0.41
CA GLN A 48 -8.82 4.02 1.53
C GLN A 48 -7.79 3.42 2.49
N LEU A 49 -6.67 2.92 1.98
CA LEU A 49 -5.58 2.45 2.83
C LEU A 49 -4.94 3.60 3.60
N VAL A 50 -4.71 4.75 2.96
CA VAL A 50 -4.14 5.95 3.61
C VAL A 50 -5.03 6.40 4.76
N ASP A 51 -6.34 6.46 4.54
CA ASP A 51 -7.30 6.82 5.57
C ASP A 51 -7.33 5.79 6.72
N ALA A 52 -7.26 4.50 6.39
CA ALA A 52 -7.26 3.42 7.37
C ALA A 52 -6.00 3.41 8.26
N VAL A 53 -4.87 3.88 7.74
CA VAL A 53 -3.62 4.00 8.50
C VAL A 53 -3.40 5.37 9.14
N ASP A 54 -4.37 6.28 9.03
CA ASP A 54 -4.28 7.59 9.68
C ASP A 54 -4.19 7.40 11.22
N PRO A 55 -3.05 7.76 11.85
CA PRO A 55 -2.92 7.64 13.29
C PRO A 55 -3.99 8.44 14.05
N LEU A 56 -4.45 9.57 13.50
CA LEU A 56 -5.43 10.44 14.16
C LEU A 56 -6.84 9.85 14.17
N SER A 57 -7.10 8.84 13.34
CA SER A 57 -8.35 8.06 13.37
C SER A 57 -8.45 7.14 14.60
N SER A 58 -7.33 6.82 15.27
CA SER A 58 -7.28 5.94 16.45
C SER A 58 -7.10 6.69 17.77
N ASP A 59 -7.68 6.17 18.87
CA ASP A 59 -7.49 6.75 20.21
C ASP A 59 -6.00 6.77 20.62
N ILE A 60 -5.29 5.67 20.39
CA ILE A 60 -3.86 5.56 20.72
C ILE A 60 -3.03 6.55 19.89
N GLY A 61 -3.35 6.73 18.61
CA GLY A 61 -2.63 7.66 17.76
C GLY A 61 -2.91 9.12 18.14
N ARG A 62 -4.14 9.48 18.51
CA ARG A 62 -4.47 10.80 19.07
C ARG A 62 -3.72 11.09 20.36
N LEU A 63 -3.68 10.13 21.30
CA LEU A 63 -2.89 10.24 22.54
C LEU A 63 -1.40 10.46 22.26
N ARG A 64 -0.90 9.96 21.12
CA ARG A 64 0.50 10.10 20.69
C ARG A 64 0.72 11.24 19.69
N ALA A 65 -0.30 12.04 19.36
CA ALA A 65 -0.22 13.07 18.31
C ALA A 65 0.91 14.09 18.57
N GLY A 66 1.17 14.45 19.83
CA GLY A 66 2.29 15.32 20.21
C GLY A 66 3.69 14.78 19.90
N ARG A 67 3.82 13.51 19.47
CA ARG A 67 5.08 12.92 18.97
C ARG A 67 5.24 13.06 17.45
N LEU A 68 4.19 13.37 16.70
CA LEU A 68 4.23 13.48 15.23
C LEU A 68 5.09 14.67 14.77
N THR A 69 5.20 15.72 15.59
CA THR A 69 6.03 16.90 15.32
C THR A 69 7.51 16.69 15.64
N ARG A 70 7.89 15.56 16.26
CA ARG A 70 9.29 15.27 16.57
C ARG A 70 10.00 14.79 15.31
N LYS A 71 11.03 15.52 14.89
CA LYS A 71 11.97 15.02 13.88
C LYS A 71 12.78 13.88 14.48
N ARG A 72 12.95 12.78 13.74
CA ARG A 72 13.93 11.74 14.10
C ARG A 72 15.31 12.40 14.19
N ALA A 73 16.02 12.15 15.28
CA ALA A 73 17.44 12.48 15.35
C ALA A 73 18.14 11.76 14.20
N ARG A 74 18.91 12.50 13.41
CA ARG A 74 19.67 11.99 12.27
C ARG A 74 21.08 11.66 12.71
#